data_AF-A0A2P2IFF6-F1
#
_entry.id   AF-A0A2P2IFF6-F1
#
_cell.length_a   1.000
_cell.length_b   1.000
_cell.length_c   1.000
_cell.angle_alpha   90.00
_cell.angle_beta   90.00
_cell.angle_gamma   90.00
#
_symmetry.space_group_name_H-M   'P 1'
#
loop_
_entity.id
_entity.type
_entity.pdbx_description
1 polymer ?
#
loop_
_entity_poly.entity_id
_entity_poly.type
_entity_poly.pdbx_seq_one_letter_code
_entity_poly.pdbx_strand_id
1 'polypeptide(L)'
;EWNDVNLKWNESDYGTVKDLRIPPYKIWKPDVLMYNSADEGFDGTYQTKVVVSSNGNCLYIPPGIFKSTCKIDITWFPFDDQKCKMKFGSWTYSGWHLDLQLKDEEGGDLSDFIKNGEWDLI
;
A
#
# COMPACT_ATOMS: atom_id res chain seq x y z
N GLU A 1 -0.92 2.01 7.05
CA GLU A 1 -0.46 2.65 8.31
C GLU A 1 -0.35 1.59 9.39
N TRP A 2 0.39 1.86 10.47
CA TRP A 2 0.47 0.97 11.64
C TRP A 2 0.82 1.78 12.90
N ASN A 3 0.66 1.20 14.09
CA ASN A 3 1.12 1.83 15.33
C ASN A 3 2.37 1.10 15.85
N ASP A 4 3.45 1.84 16.13
CA ASP A 4 4.65 1.33 16.78
C ASP A 4 4.80 2.00 18.15
N VAL A 5 4.70 1.19 19.21
CA VAL A 5 4.80 1.66 20.60
C VAL A 5 6.20 2.15 20.97
N ASN A 6 7.23 1.70 20.27
CA ASN A 6 8.62 2.11 20.52
C ASN A 6 8.95 3.47 19.90
N LEU A 7 8.09 3.97 19.01
CA LEU A 7 8.23 5.26 18.35
C LEU A 7 7.36 6.35 18.99
N LYS A 8 6.91 6.16 20.24
CA LYS A 8 6.16 7.16 20.99
C LYS A 8 7.09 8.13 21.71
N TRP A 9 6.76 9.42 21.70
CA TRP A 9 7.46 10.43 22.51
C TRP A 9 6.49 11.47 23.05
N ASN A 10 6.90 12.16 24.11
CA ASN A 10 6.14 13.28 24.65
C ASN A 10 6.54 14.56 23.92
N GLU A 11 5.57 15.24 23.30
CA GLU A 11 5.80 16.44 22.51
C GLU A 11 6.46 17.56 23.32
N SER A 12 6.17 17.67 24.63
CA SER A 12 6.74 18.72 25.49
C SER A 12 8.25 18.64 25.62
N ASP A 13 8.81 17.43 25.54
CA ASP A 13 10.24 17.18 25.77
C ASP A 13 11.07 17.54 24.53
N TYR A 14 10.42 17.70 23.38
CA TYR A 14 11.03 17.95 22.08
C TYR A 14 10.50 19.21 21.41
N GLY A 15 10.09 20.22 22.18
CA GLY A 15 9.66 21.51 21.63
C GLY A 15 8.38 21.42 20.80
N THR A 16 7.41 20.64 21.27
CA THR A 16 6.08 20.39 20.67
C THR A 16 6.09 19.76 19.28
N VAL A 17 7.16 19.04 18.94
CA VAL A 17 7.24 18.27 17.69
C VAL A 17 6.21 17.14 17.70
N LYS A 18 5.26 17.22 16.78
CA LYS A 18 4.13 16.27 16.64
C LYS A 18 4.42 15.12 15.70
N ASP A 19 5.28 15.33 14.71
CA ASP A 19 5.59 14.31 13.72
C ASP A 19 7.01 14.47 13.14
N LEU A 20 7.53 13.37 12.61
CA LEU A 20 8.86 13.24 12.03
C LEU A 20 8.79 12.45 10.71
N ARG A 21 9.71 12.74 9.79
CA ARG A 21 9.86 12.00 8.52
C ARG A 21 11.10 11.12 8.58
N ILE A 22 10.91 9.82 8.75
CA ILE A 22 12.00 8.86 8.97
C ILE A 22 12.17 7.98 7.73
N PRO A 23 13.40 7.76 7.23
CA PRO A 23 13.63 6.80 6.16
C PRO A 23 13.17 5.38 6.54
N PRO A 24 12.53 4.64 5.62
CA PRO A 24 11.85 3.38 5.92
C PRO A 24 12.80 2.26 6.34
N TYR A 25 14.10 2.36 6.00
CA TYR A 25 15.12 1.39 6.41
C TYR A 25 15.61 1.58 7.85
N LYS A 26 15.21 2.67 8.53
CA LYS A 26 15.62 2.96 9.92
C LYS A 26 14.62 2.47 10.97
N ILE A 27 13.43 2.08 10.54
CA ILE A 27 12.35 1.60 11.41
C ILE A 27 11.79 0.31 10.83
N TRP A 28 11.08 -0.44 11.65
CA TRP A 28 10.32 -1.57 11.15
C TRP A 28 9.17 -1.06 10.26
N LYS A 29 8.93 -1.74 9.15
CA LYS A 29 7.76 -1.54 8.29
C LYS A 29 7.22 -2.91 7.88
N PRO A 30 5.90 -3.06 7.70
CA PRO A 30 5.35 -4.29 7.15
C PRO A 30 5.84 -4.52 5.71
N ASP A 31 6.14 -5.76 5.38
CA ASP A 31 6.62 -6.23 4.06
C ASP A 31 5.45 -6.61 3.14
N VAL A 32 4.54 -5.65 2.95
CA VAL A 32 3.37 -5.85 2.08
C VAL A 32 3.79 -5.81 0.61
N LEU A 33 3.58 -6.92 -0.09
CA LEU A 33 3.94 -7.11 -1.50
C LEU A 33 2.74 -7.68 -2.28
N MET A 34 2.76 -7.52 -3.60
CA MET A 34 1.70 -8.03 -4.48
C MET A 34 2.01 -9.45 -4.93
N TYR A 35 1.18 -10.42 -4.54
CA TYR A 35 1.42 -11.84 -4.77
C TYR A 35 1.27 -12.24 -6.23
N ASN A 36 0.35 -11.61 -6.96
CA ASN A 36 0.16 -11.84 -8.39
C ASN A 36 0.87 -10.80 -9.24
N SER A 37 2.08 -10.37 -8.82
CA SER A 37 2.93 -9.50 -9.62
C SER A 37 3.39 -10.19 -10.90
N ALA A 38 3.33 -9.46 -12.01
CA ALA A 38 3.91 -9.80 -13.30
C ALA A 38 5.14 -8.93 -13.62
N ASP A 39 5.58 -8.08 -12.69
CA ASP A 39 6.77 -7.25 -12.84
C ASP A 39 8.04 -8.02 -12.45
N GLU A 40 9.14 -7.77 -13.16
CA GLU A 40 10.48 -8.26 -12.79
C GLU A 40 10.95 -7.58 -11.49
N GLY A 41 10.62 -6.28 -11.34
CA GLY A 41 10.76 -5.56 -10.09
C GLY A 41 9.64 -5.95 -9.13
N PHE A 42 9.81 -7.05 -8.40
CA PHE A 42 8.79 -7.62 -7.51
C PHE A 42 8.22 -6.59 -6.50
N ASP A 43 9.07 -5.68 -6.01
CA ASP A 43 8.64 -4.47 -5.31
C ASP A 43 8.49 -3.31 -6.30
N GLY A 44 7.25 -3.01 -6.68
CA GLY A 44 6.92 -1.92 -7.60
C GLY A 44 6.90 -0.53 -6.97
N THR A 45 7.29 -0.38 -5.69
CA THR A 45 7.17 0.87 -4.94
C THR A 45 8.49 1.64 -4.88
N TYR A 46 8.39 2.98 -4.84
CA TYR A 46 9.52 3.87 -4.59
C TYR A 46 9.60 4.21 -3.11
N GLN A 47 10.75 3.97 -2.48
CA GLN A 47 10.93 4.16 -1.04
C GLN A 47 10.89 5.65 -0.66
N THR A 48 9.76 6.10 -0.13
CA THR A 48 9.58 7.43 0.48
C THR A 48 9.87 7.39 1.98
N LYS A 49 9.87 8.55 2.64
CA LYS A 49 9.98 8.61 4.11
C LYS A 49 8.62 8.27 4.75
N VAL A 50 8.67 7.61 5.90
CA VAL A 50 7.51 7.34 6.75
C VAL A 50 7.23 8.58 7.60
N VAL A 51 5.97 9.01 7.66
CA VAL A 51 5.53 10.05 8.60
C VAL A 51 5.17 9.35 9.91
N VAL A 52 5.94 9.62 10.96
CA VAL A 52 5.73 9.06 12.30
C VAL A 52 5.21 10.17 13.19
N SER A 53 4.08 9.95 13.87
CA SER A 53 3.48 10.88 14.84
C SER A 53 3.91 10.55 16.26
N SER A 54 3.83 11.54 17.16
CA SER A 54 4.22 11.46 18.58
C SER A 54 3.53 10.32 19.34
N ASN A 55 2.30 9.98 18.94
CA ASN A 55 1.52 8.86 19.46
C ASN A 55 1.93 7.48 18.89
N GLY A 56 3.04 7.39 18.14
CA GLY A 56 3.56 6.17 17.54
C GLY A 56 2.86 5.74 16.25
N ASN A 57 1.91 6.53 15.72
CA ASN A 57 1.27 6.21 14.44
C ASN A 57 2.27 6.43 13.30
N CYS A 58 2.35 5.45 12.40
CA CYS A 58 3.25 5.44 11.25
C CYS A 58 2.45 5.39 9.96
N LEU A 59 2.50 6.47 9.19
CA LEU A 59 1.89 6.58 7.88
C LEU A 59 2.96 6.43 6.80
N TYR A 60 2.81 5.40 5.98
CA TYR A 60 3.68 5.12 4.84
C TYR A 60 2.84 4.95 3.59
N ILE A 61 3.03 5.85 2.61
CA ILE A 61 2.34 5.86 1.33
C ILE A 61 3.40 6.03 0.24
N PRO A 62 4.09 4.95 -0.16
CA PRO A 62 5.03 5.01 -1.28
C PRO A 62 4.26 5.02 -2.61
N PRO A 63 4.63 5.87 -3.58
CA PRO A 63 4.12 5.73 -4.93
C PRO A 63 4.70 4.46 -5.56
N GLY A 64 3.96 3.83 -6.46
CA GLY A 64 4.42 2.62 -7.12
C GLY A 64 3.67 2.33 -8.41
N ILE A 65 4.31 1.54 -9.27
CA ILE A 65 3.70 1.00 -10.49
C ILE A 65 3.52 -0.49 -10.25
N PHE A 66 2.28 -0.96 -10.31
CA PHE A 66 1.96 -2.37 -10.10
C PHE A 66 1.53 -3.01 -11.41
N LYS A 67 2.26 -4.05 -11.83
CA LYS A 67 1.87 -4.90 -12.95
C LYS A 67 1.34 -6.21 -12.40
N SER A 68 0.05 -6.47 -12.53
CA SER A 68 -0.59 -7.68 -12.02
C SER A 68 -0.87 -8.68 -13.14
N THR A 69 -0.79 -9.96 -12.81
CA THR A 69 -1.31 -11.01 -13.69
C THR A 69 -2.81 -11.06 -13.55
N CYS A 70 -3.52 -10.94 -14.68
CA CYS A 70 -4.96 -11.03 -14.78
C CYS A 70 -5.35 -12.10 -15.81
N LYS A 71 -6.32 -12.94 -15.46
CA LYS A 71 -6.87 -13.93 -16.40
C LYS A 71 -7.90 -13.23 -17.28
N ILE A 72 -7.56 -13.07 -18.55
CA ILE A 72 -8.42 -12.44 -19.55
C ILE A 72 -9.43 -13.44 -20.11
N ASP A 73 -10.69 -13.03 -20.18
CA ASP A 73 -11.77 -13.77 -20.83
C ASP A 73 -12.17 -13.10 -22.15
N ILE A 74 -11.83 -13.74 -23.26
CA ILE A 74 -12.05 -13.21 -24.62
C ILE A 74 -13.36 -13.70 -25.27
N THR A 75 -14.27 -14.29 -24.49
CA THR A 75 -15.50 -14.89 -25.03
C THR A 75 -16.36 -13.88 -25.81
N TRP A 76 -16.37 -12.61 -25.39
CA TRP A 76 -17.23 -11.55 -25.93
C TRP A 76 -16.47 -10.39 -26.59
N PHE A 77 -15.19 -10.59 -26.92
CA PHE A 77 -14.38 -9.56 -27.55
C PHE A 77 -15.06 -8.96 -28.80
N PRO A 78 -15.10 -7.63 -28.99
CA PRO A 78 -14.44 -6.57 -28.21
C PRO A 78 -15.31 -5.93 -27.10
N PHE A 79 -16.40 -6.58 -26.68
CA PHE A 79 -17.35 -6.11 -25.66
C PHE A 79 -17.23 -6.92 -24.36
N ASP A 80 -16.01 -7.31 -24.03
CA ASP A 80 -15.69 -8.15 -22.88
C ASP A 80 -15.46 -7.33 -21.60
N ASP A 81 -15.93 -7.87 -20.47
CA ASP A 81 -15.63 -7.34 -19.14
C ASP A 81 -14.48 -8.12 -18.50
N GLN A 82 -13.50 -7.40 -17.94
CA GLN A 82 -12.34 -8.02 -17.29
C GLN A 82 -12.35 -7.80 -15.77
N LYS A 83 -12.19 -8.89 -15.02
CA LYS A 83 -12.12 -8.88 -13.55
C LYS A 83 -10.70 -9.14 -13.07
N CYS A 84 -9.92 -8.07 -12.96
CA CYS A 84 -8.53 -8.14 -12.51
C CYS A 84 -8.43 -7.87 -11.00
N LYS A 85 -7.97 -8.89 -10.25
CA LYS A 85 -7.75 -8.78 -8.80
C LYS A 85 -6.29 -8.44 -8.52
N MET A 86 -6.06 -7.50 -7.61
CA MET A 86 -4.73 -7.24 -7.05
C MET A 86 -4.67 -7.84 -5.65
N LYS A 87 -3.79 -8.81 -5.43
CA LYS A 87 -3.67 -9.50 -4.14
C LYS A 87 -2.42 -9.03 -3.41
N PHE A 88 -2.62 -8.35 -2.28
CA PHE A 88 -1.55 -7.91 -1.40
C PHE A 88 -1.49 -8.76 -0.13
N GLY A 89 -0.28 -8.93 0.40
CA GLY A 89 -0.05 -9.67 1.64
C GLY A 89 1.35 -9.44 2.19
N SER A 90 1.55 -9.75 3.46
CA SER A 90 2.89 -9.79 4.05
C SER A 90 3.62 -11.04 3.57
N TRP A 91 4.85 -10.86 3.09
CA TRP A 91 5.64 -11.97 2.55
C TRP A 91 6.20 -12.90 3.63
N THR A 92 6.60 -12.34 4.76
CA THR A 92 7.29 -13.07 5.84
C THR A 92 6.43 -13.30 7.07
N TYR A 93 5.39 -12.50 7.31
CA TYR A 93 4.53 -12.62 8.49
C TYR A 93 3.22 -13.34 8.17
N SER A 94 2.77 -14.16 9.13
CA SER A 94 1.43 -14.76 9.10
C SER A 94 0.40 -13.85 9.77
N GLY A 95 -0.89 -14.16 9.57
CA GLY A 95 -2.00 -13.41 10.18
C GLY A 95 -2.00 -13.35 11.72
N TRP A 96 -1.25 -14.24 12.39
CA TRP A 96 -1.07 -14.19 13.85
C TRP A 96 -0.11 -13.10 14.30
N HIS A 97 0.77 -12.64 13.41
CA HIS A 97 1.76 -11.61 13.70
C HIS A 97 1.34 -10.26 13.12
N LEU A 98 0.64 -10.28 11.98
CA LEU A 98 0.31 -9.08 11.22
C LEU A 98 -1.11 -9.23 10.66
N ASP A 99 -2.01 -8.38 11.14
CA ASP A 99 -3.38 -8.28 10.66
C ASP A 99 -3.49 -7.15 9.63
N LEU A 100 -3.74 -7.49 8.36
CA LEU A 100 -3.90 -6.53 7.28
C LEU A 100 -5.37 -6.18 7.11
N GLN A 101 -5.69 -4.91 7.31
CA GLN A 101 -7.05 -4.39 7.16
C GLN A 101 -7.09 -3.35 6.04
N LEU A 102 -8.17 -3.37 5.26
CA LEU A 102 -8.44 -2.32 4.30
C LEU A 102 -8.85 -1.05 5.05
N LYS A 103 -8.40 0.10 4.56
CA LYS A 103 -8.84 1.39 5.11
C LYS A 103 -10.31 1.67 4.77
N ASP A 104 -10.74 1.21 3.61
CA ASP A 104 -12.10 1.33 3.11
C ASP A 104 -12.52 0.00 2.46
N GLU A 105 -13.73 -0.47 2.77
CA GLU A 105 -14.30 -1.69 2.17
C GLU A 105 -14.86 -1.42 0.77
N GLU A 106 -15.14 -0.16 0.42
CA GLU A 106 -15.61 0.24 -0.91
C GLU A 106 -14.49 0.18 -1.97
N GLY A 107 -13.23 0.12 -1.54
CA GLY A 107 -12.08 -0.15 -2.41
C GLY A 107 -10.97 0.90 -2.35
N GLY A 108 -10.27 1.09 -3.47
CA GLY A 108 -9.22 2.09 -3.61
C GLY A 108 -9.79 3.49 -3.85
N ASP A 109 -9.06 4.52 -3.44
CA ASP A 109 -9.39 5.91 -3.75
C ASP A 109 -9.21 6.18 -5.26
N LEU A 110 -10.29 6.60 -5.92
CA LEU A 110 -10.35 6.89 -7.36
C LEU A 110 -10.46 8.39 -7.66
N SER A 111 -10.29 9.27 -6.66
CA SER A 111 -10.41 10.73 -6.83
C SER A 111 -9.46 11.31 -7.90
N ASP A 112 -8.25 10.75 -7.99
CA ASP A 112 -7.22 11.10 -8.98
C ASP A 112 -7.17 10.11 -10.17
N PHE A 113 -8.20 9.29 -10.39
CA PHE A 113 -8.21 8.30 -11.47
C PHE A 113 -8.26 8.97 -12.86
N ILE A 114 -7.29 8.63 -13.71
CA ILE A 114 -7.26 9.05 -15.11
C ILE A 114 -7.85 7.93 -15.97
N LYS A 115 -8.93 8.24 -16.69
CA LYS A 115 -9.61 7.28 -17.57
C LYS A 115 -8.67 6.75 -18.66
N ASN A 116 -8.73 5.46 -18.91
CA ASN A 116 -8.03 4.81 -20.00
C ASN A 116 -8.81 5.03 -21.32
N GLY A 117 -8.11 4.97 -22.47
CA GLY A 117 -8.74 5.17 -23.78
C GLY A 117 -9.45 3.94 -24.34
N GLU A 118 -9.15 2.75 -23.81
CA GLU A 118 -9.70 1.46 -24.25
C GLU A 118 -10.59 0.81 -23.19
N TRP A 119 -10.28 1.02 -21.91
CA TRP A 119 -10.97 0.37 -20.79
C TRP A 119 -11.70 1.38 -19.91
N ASP A 120 -12.97 1.11 -19.63
CA ASP A 120 -13.72 1.78 -18.58
C ASP A 120 -13.62 0.98 -17.28
N LEU A 121 -13.34 1.69 -16.18
CA LEU A 121 -13.42 1.13 -14.83
C LEU A 121 -14.89 1.20 -14.38
N ILE A 122 -15.52 0.04 -14.21
CA ILE A 122 -16.94 -0.13 -13.84
C ILE A 122 -17.13 -0.55 -12.39
#